data_AF-R6X6Q0-F1
#
_entry.id   AF-R6X6Q0-F1
#
_cell.length_a   1.000
_cell.length_b   1.000
_cell.length_c   1.000
_cell.angle_alpha   90.00
_cell.angle_beta   90.00
_cell.angle_gamma   90.00
#
_symmetry.space_group_name_H-M   'P 1'
#
loop_
_entity.id
_entity.type
_entity.pdbx_description
1 polymer ?
#
loop_
_entity_poly.entity_id
_entity_poly.type
_entity_poly.pdbx_seq_one_letter_code
_entity_poly.pdbx_strand_id
1 'polypeptide(L)'
;MVGGTPNEFLNRIYSCQDTVYIYDGIKYWFQGYMPDDKSVHMEIIQYQPPSDKEIWCHDGKTIEECYQAFIDAPIFGGKTFWDAEQDVQWVDD
;
A
#
# COMPACT_ATOMS: atom_id res chain seq x y z
N MET A 1 6.61 9.24 -8.11
CA MET A 1 7.00 7.84 -7.94
C MET A 1 8.37 7.70 -8.54
N VAL A 2 9.33 7.17 -7.80
CA VAL A 2 10.68 6.89 -8.29
C VAL A 2 10.80 5.39 -8.57
N GLY A 3 11.32 4.99 -9.73
CA GLY A 3 11.50 3.58 -10.09
C GLY A 3 10.32 2.92 -10.84
N GLY A 4 9.26 3.67 -11.14
CA GLY A 4 8.12 3.21 -11.95
C GLY A 4 7.07 4.31 -12.11
N THR A 5 5.85 3.96 -12.54
CA THR A 5 4.74 4.91 -12.64
C THR A 5 3.71 4.74 -11.52
N PRO A 6 3.02 5.82 -11.10
CA PRO A 6 1.94 5.72 -10.10
C PRO A 6 0.87 4.69 -10.49
N ASN A 7 0.47 4.65 -11.76
CA ASN A 7 -0.58 3.76 -12.23
C ASN A 7 -0.15 2.28 -12.19
N GLU A 8 1.11 1.96 -12.52
CA GLU A 8 1.60 0.58 -12.42
C GLU A 8 1.68 0.11 -10.96
N PHE A 9 2.10 1.00 -10.05
CA PHE A 9 2.09 0.72 -8.62
C PHE A 9 0.67 0.46 -8.13
N LEU A 10 -0.28 1.34 -8.47
CA LEU A 10 -1.68 1.20 -8.09
C LEU A 10 -2.33 -0.04 -8.72
N ASN A 11 -1.89 -0.47 -9.91
CA ASN A 11 -2.31 -1.74 -10.48
C ASN A 11 -1.86 -2.94 -9.63
N ARG A 12 -0.67 -2.90 -9.01
CA ARG A 12 -0.24 -3.94 -8.05
C ARG A 12 -1.09 -3.93 -6.77
N ILE A 13 -1.40 -2.75 -6.25
CA ILE A 13 -2.30 -2.60 -5.10
C ILE A 13 -3.68 -3.19 -5.43
N TYR A 14 -4.25 -2.82 -6.58
CA TYR A 14 -5.54 -3.32 -7.04
C TYR A 14 -5.52 -4.84 -7.29
N SER A 15 -4.42 -5.40 -7.80
CA SER A 15 -4.31 -6.86 -7.98
C SER A 15 -4.02 -7.63 -6.68
N CYS A 16 -4.01 -6.95 -5.52
CA CYS A 16 -3.62 -7.52 -4.23
C CYS A 16 -2.21 -8.14 -4.26
N GLN A 17 -1.34 -7.66 -5.16
CA GLN A 17 0.02 -8.17 -5.27
C GLN A 17 0.89 -7.51 -4.20
N ASP A 18 1.64 -8.35 -3.47
CA ASP A 18 2.67 -7.90 -2.55
C ASP A 18 3.61 -6.91 -3.26
N THR A 19 3.85 -5.77 -2.63
CA THR A 19 4.75 -4.75 -3.18
C THR A 19 5.50 -4.01 -2.08
N VAL A 20 6.78 -3.72 -2.37
CA VAL A 20 7.68 -3.04 -1.44
C VAL A 20 8.01 -1.65 -1.96
N TYR A 21 7.89 -0.66 -1.09
CA TYR A 21 8.22 0.73 -1.42
C TYR A 21 8.94 1.41 -0.27
N ILE A 22 9.62 2.52 -0.56
CA ILE A 22 10.30 3.36 0.41
C ILE A 22 9.63 4.73 0.42
N TYR A 23 9.36 5.25 1.62
CA TYR A 23 8.87 6.60 1.85
C TYR A 23 9.57 7.17 3.09
N ASP A 24 10.09 8.39 2.99
CA ASP A 24 10.87 9.06 4.06
C ASP A 24 12.01 8.17 4.63
N GLY A 25 12.70 7.44 3.75
CA GLY A 25 13.80 6.54 4.11
C GLY A 25 13.38 5.24 4.82
N ILE A 26 12.08 5.02 5.04
CA ILE A 26 11.53 3.81 5.67
C ILE A 26 10.99 2.87 4.57
N LYS A 27 11.34 1.58 4.64
CA LYS A 27 10.84 0.56 3.72
C LYS A 27 9.55 -0.04 4.27
N TYR A 28 8.51 -0.01 3.46
CA TYR A 28 7.18 -0.55 3.75
C TYR A 28 6.89 -1.73 2.82
N TRP A 29 6.05 -2.63 3.29
CA TRP A 29 5.53 -3.74 2.52
C TRP A 29 4.00 -3.67 2.57
N PHE A 30 3.38 -3.53 1.40
CA PHE A 30 1.95 -3.74 1.20
C PHE A 30 1.66 -5.21 0.86
N GLN A 31 0.67 -5.81 1.51
CA GLN A 31 0.13 -7.10 1.10
C GLN A 31 -1.40 -7.03 1.02
N GLY A 32 -1.96 -7.74 0.04
CA GLY A 32 -3.39 -7.92 -0.12
C GLY A 32 -3.73 -9.39 -0.29
N TYR A 33 -4.79 -9.87 0.35
CA TYR A 33 -5.24 -11.26 0.19
C TYR A 33 -6.74 -11.38 0.43
N MET A 34 -7.32 -12.51 0.02
CA MET A 34 -8.72 -12.84 0.29
C MET A 34 -8.76 -13.92 1.39
N PRO A 35 -9.13 -13.58 2.64
CA PRO A 35 -9.25 -14.55 3.72
C PRO A 35 -10.31 -15.63 3.42
N ASP A 36 -11.37 -15.26 2.70
CA ASP A 36 -12.45 -16.13 2.24
C ASP A 36 -13.04 -15.65 0.89
N ASP A 37 -14.16 -16.23 0.47
CA ASP A 37 -14.83 -15.92 -0.80
C ASP A 37 -15.63 -14.59 -0.79
N LYS A 38 -15.66 -13.88 0.35
CA LYS A 38 -16.53 -12.72 0.59
C LYS A 38 -15.79 -11.50 1.12
N SER A 39 -14.49 -11.61 1.37
CA SER A 39 -13.69 -10.57 1.99
C SER A 39 -12.36 -10.37 1.28
N VAL A 40 -11.87 -9.14 1.36
CA VAL A 40 -10.55 -8.71 0.91
C VAL A 40 -9.88 -8.01 2.09
N HIS A 41 -8.66 -8.41 2.38
CA HIS A 41 -7.80 -7.79 3.38
C HIS A 41 -6.64 -7.10 2.65
N MET A 42 -6.37 -5.86 3.02
CA MET A 42 -5.16 -5.15 2.59
C MET A 42 -4.49 -4.52 3.79
N GLU A 43 -3.17 -4.61 3.86
CA GLU A 43 -2.41 -4.01 4.96
C GLU A 43 -1.05 -3.52 4.50
N ILE A 44 -0.49 -2.61 5.30
CA ILE A 44 0.84 -2.07 5.14
C ILE A 44 1.56 -2.24 6.45
N ILE A 45 2.75 -2.82 6.37
CA ILE A 45 3.65 -2.96 7.50
C ILE A 45 4.95 -2.21 7.24
N GLN A 46 5.56 -1.72 8.32
CA GLN A 46 6.91 -1.19 8.26
C GLN A 46 7.90 -2.36 8.24
N TYR A 47 8.56 -2.55 7.10
CA TYR A 47 9.46 -3.67 6.88
C TYR A 47 10.88 -3.39 7.38
N GLN A 48 11.46 -2.21 7.04
CA GLN A 48 12.80 -1.84 7.49
C GLN A 48 12.91 -0.36 7.88
N PRO A 49 13.35 -0.04 9.11
CA PRO A 49 13.56 -0.97 10.23
C PRO A 49 12.24 -1.63 10.65
N PRO A 50 12.24 -2.88 11.14
CA PRO A 50 11.00 -3.54 11.56
C PRO A 50 10.37 -2.78 12.73
N SER A 51 9.04 -2.74 12.76
CA SER A 51 8.24 -2.08 13.80
C SER A 51 6.95 -2.85 14.02
N ASP A 52 6.53 -2.98 15.28
CA ASP A 52 5.25 -3.60 15.65
C ASP A 52 4.06 -2.63 15.52
N LYS A 53 4.31 -1.39 15.07
CA LYS A 53 3.26 -0.40 14.85
C LYS A 53 2.47 -0.75 13.59
N GLU A 54 1.16 -0.89 13.73
CA GLU A 54 0.25 -0.93 12.59
C GLU A 54 0.34 0.39 11.81
N ILE A 55 0.69 0.30 10.53
CA ILE A 55 0.74 1.48 9.64
C ILE A 55 -0.64 1.72 9.06
N TRP A 56 -1.24 0.69 8.49
CA TRP A 56 -2.60 0.72 7.94
C TRP A 56 -3.10 -0.70 7.65
N CYS A 57 -4.38 -0.95 7.90
CA CYS A 57 -5.07 -2.16 7.48
C CYS A 57 -6.52 -1.83 7.11
N HIS A 58 -7.11 -2.62 6.22
CA HIS A 58 -8.50 -2.48 5.82
C HIS A 58 -9.10 -3.82 5.37
N ASP A 59 -10.26 -4.15 5.94
CA ASP A 59 -11.11 -5.27 5.53
C ASP A 59 -12.32 -4.74 4.76
N GLY A 60 -12.49 -5.20 3.53
CA GLY A 60 -13.61 -4.85 2.66
C GLY A 60 -14.26 -6.08 2.02
N LYS A 61 -15.38 -5.87 1.32
CA LYS A 61 -16.08 -6.94 0.59
C LYS A 61 -15.56 -7.13 -0.84
N THR A 62 -14.91 -6.09 -1.38
CA THR A 62 -14.41 -6.07 -2.76
C THR A 62 -13.04 -5.42 -2.82
N ILE A 63 -12.28 -5.78 -3.85
CA ILE A 63 -10.98 -5.16 -4.11
C ILE A 63 -11.14 -3.65 -4.32
N GLU A 64 -12.16 -3.22 -5.06
CA GLU A 64 -12.45 -1.80 -5.31
C GLU A 64 -12.64 -1.01 -4.01
N GLU A 65 -13.37 -1.58 -3.04
CA GLU A 65 -13.58 -0.96 -1.73
C GLU A 65 -12.25 -0.77 -0.97
N CYS A 66 -11.42 -1.82 -0.88
CA CYS A 66 -10.12 -1.73 -0.21
C CYS A 66 -9.15 -0.81 -0.94
N TYR A 67 -9.17 -0.84 -2.28
CA TYR A 67 -8.36 0.04 -3.12
C TYR A 67 -8.72 1.51 -2.90
N GLN A 68 -10.01 1.85 -2.89
CA GLN A 68 -10.45 3.21 -2.60
C GLN A 68 -10.06 3.63 -1.16
N ALA A 69 -10.18 2.71 -0.19
CA ALA A 69 -9.71 2.95 1.18
C ALA A 69 -8.20 3.25 1.24
N PHE A 70 -7.37 2.57 0.44
CA PHE A 70 -5.94 2.88 0.31
C PHE A 70 -5.70 4.27 -0.29
N ILE A 71 -6.42 4.63 -1.37
CA ILE A 71 -6.27 5.93 -2.06
C ILE A 71 -6.61 7.09 -1.12
N ASP A 72 -7.66 6.96 -0.32
CA ASP A 72 -8.17 8.02 0.55
C ASP A 72 -7.42 8.10 1.90
N ALA A 73 -6.70 7.05 2.28
CA ALA A 73 -6.07 6.98 3.58
C ALA A 73 -4.80 7.87 3.66
N PRO A 74 -4.60 8.59 4.77
CA PRO A 74 -3.45 9.47 4.98
C PRO A 74 -2.19 8.69 5.43
N ILE A 75 -1.81 7.66 4.67
CA ILE A 75 -0.79 6.65 5.01
C ILE A 75 0.63 7.25 4.97
N PHE A 76 0.86 8.23 4.08
CA PHE A 76 2.20 8.75 3.79
C PHE A 76 2.49 9.99 4.62
N GLY A 77 2.80 9.80 5.91
CA GLY A 77 3.10 10.92 6.82
C GLY A 77 1.91 11.87 7.00
N GLY A 78 0.69 11.35 6.93
CA GLY A 78 -0.55 12.14 6.98
C GLY A 78 -1.07 12.58 5.60
N LYS A 79 -0.40 12.22 4.51
CA LYS A 79 -0.79 12.51 3.13
C LYS A 79 -1.43 11.29 2.46
N THR A 80 -2.30 11.54 1.48
CA THR A 80 -2.82 10.50 0.58
C THR A 80 -1.73 10.00 -0.36
N PHE A 81 -1.99 8.91 -1.09
CA PHE A 81 -1.07 8.44 -2.13
C PHE A 81 -0.77 9.53 -3.17
N TRP A 82 -1.78 10.22 -3.69
CA TRP A 82 -1.60 11.22 -4.75
C TRP A 82 -0.82 12.45 -4.30
N ASP A 83 -0.93 12.81 -3.02
CA ASP A 83 -0.16 13.91 -2.43
C ASP A 83 1.32 13.56 -2.18
N ALA A 84 1.62 12.26 -2.06
CA ALA A 84 2.94 11.75 -1.69
C ALA A 84 3.66 11.01 -2.81
N GLU A 85 2.99 10.68 -3.92
CA GLU A 85 3.49 9.75 -4.94
C GLU A 85 4.89 10.12 -5.42
N GLN A 86 5.18 11.42 -5.57
CA GLN A 86 6.48 11.94 -6.02
C GLN A 86 7.66 11.53 -5.12
N ASP A 87 7.40 11.36 -3.83
CA ASP A 87 8.38 11.00 -2.80
C ASP A 87 8.43 9.49 -2.54
N VAL A 88 7.51 8.70 -3.13
CA VAL A 88 7.48 7.25 -3.00
C VAL A 88 8.45 6.62 -3.99
N GLN A 89 9.38 5.82 -3.48
CA GLN A 89 10.28 5.00 -4.29
C GLN A 89 9.78 3.56 -4.31
N TRP A 90 9.43 3.07 -5.49
CA TRP A 90 9.10 1.66 -5.69
C TRP A 90 10.38 0.85 -5.84
N VAL A 91 10.51 -0.24 -5.08
CA VAL A 91 11.76 -1.03 -4.98
C VAL A 91 11.53 -2.52 -5.20
N ASP A 92 10.43 -2.85 -5.86
CA ASP A 92 9.99 -4.20 -6.13
C ASP A 92 10.39 -4.53 -7.58
N ASP A 93 11.51 -5.26 -7.72
CA ASP A 93 12.13 -5.68 -8.99
C ASP A 93 11.32 -6.77 -9.72
#